data_AF-A0AAW2X649-F1
#
_entry.id   AF-A0AAW2X649-F1
#
_cell.length_a   1.000
_cell.length_b   1.000
_cell.length_c   1.000
_cell.angle_alpha   90.00
_cell.angle_beta   90.00
_cell.angle_gamma   90.00
#
_symmetry.space_group_name_H-M   'P 1'
#
loop_
_entity.id
_entity.type
_entity.pdbx_description
1 polymer ?
#
loop_
_entity_poly.entity_id
_entity_poly.type
_entity_poly.pdbx_seq_one_letter_code
_entity_poly.pdbx_strand_id
1 'polypeptide(L)'
;MQKQRFTSVSHPQANGKVKVTNRILVQGIKKRLDKAGGNWIEELTSVLWSYRTTPRGSTRECPFTLVYGTEAIIPAELGMPSHRILYFNETHNSGLLKEHLDLVDDRWETTSIRTQRYKSTMINAHNKRVKARHF
;
A
#
# COMPACT_ATOMS: atom_id res chain seq x y z
N MET A 1 6.23 2.71 26.16
CA MET A 1 5.39 1.50 26.39
C MET A 1 4.45 1.31 25.21
N GLN A 2 4.43 0.13 24.58
CA GLN A 2 3.56 -0.16 23.44
C GLN A 2 2.15 -0.51 23.96
N LYS A 3 1.15 0.34 23.71
CA LYS A 3 -0.23 0.13 24.15
C LYS A 3 -0.90 -0.94 23.28
N GLN A 4 -1.12 -2.13 23.81
CA GLN A 4 -1.84 -3.19 23.10
C GLN A 4 -3.33 -2.85 22.99
N ARG A 5 -3.89 -2.99 21.78
CA ARG A 5 -5.33 -2.90 21.51
C ARG A 5 -5.83 -4.29 21.12
N PHE A 6 -6.68 -4.88 21.97
CA PHE A 6 -7.32 -6.16 21.68
C PHE A 6 -8.64 -5.94 20.95
N THR A 7 -8.94 -6.82 19.98
CA THR A 7 -10.25 -6.86 19.33
C THR A 7 -11.06 -7.99 19.97
N SER A 8 -12.34 -7.74 20.27
CA SER A 8 -13.24 -8.77 20.80
C SER A 8 -13.40 -9.90 19.78
N VAL A 9 -13.45 -11.14 20.26
CA VAL A 9 -13.60 -12.37 19.45
C VAL A 9 -14.80 -12.28 18.49
N SER A 10 -15.88 -11.60 18.90
CA SER A 10 -17.11 -11.47 18.12
C SER A 10 -17.13 -10.33 17.09
N HIS A 11 -16.03 -9.57 16.92
CA HIS A 11 -15.96 -8.43 15.98
C HIS A 11 -14.81 -8.57 14.96
N PRO A 12 -14.88 -9.57 14.05
CA PRO A 12 -13.84 -9.80 13.06
C PRO A 12 -13.64 -8.64 12.05
N GLN A 13 -14.61 -7.73 11.90
CA GLN A 13 -14.46 -6.52 11.07
C GLN A 13 -13.46 -5.51 11.64
N ALA A 14 -13.28 -5.46 12.98
CA ALA A 14 -12.32 -4.55 13.60
C ALA A 14 -10.88 -4.84 13.16
N ASN A 15 -10.58 -6.10 12.79
CA ASN A 15 -9.30 -6.54 12.26
C ASN A 15 -9.31 -6.70 10.71
N GLY A 16 -10.32 -6.18 10.03
CA GLY A 16 -10.55 -6.43 8.60
C GLY A 16 -9.43 -5.93 7.69
N LYS A 17 -8.89 -4.72 7.97
CA LYS A 17 -7.77 -4.16 7.20
C LYS A 17 -6.53 -5.04 7.28
N VAL A 18 -6.16 -5.49 8.48
CA VAL A 18 -5.00 -6.38 8.70
C VAL A 18 -5.23 -7.72 8.00
N LYS A 19 -6.42 -8.30 8.09
CA LYS A 19 -6.76 -9.55 7.38
C LYS A 19 -6.58 -9.42 5.86
N VAL A 20 -7.06 -8.32 5.27
CA VAL A 20 -6.91 -8.06 3.82
C VAL A 20 -5.44 -7.88 3.46
N THR A 21 -4.69 -7.10 4.23
CA THR A 21 -3.24 -6.93 4.02
C THR A 21 -2.49 -8.25 4.11
N ASN A 22 -2.71 -9.04 5.16
CA ASN A 22 -2.08 -10.35 5.33
C ASN A 22 -2.40 -11.29 4.18
N ARG A 23 -3.65 -11.28 3.67
CA ARG A 23 -4.04 -12.07 2.50
C ARG A 23 -3.22 -11.69 1.26
N ILE A 24 -3.01 -10.39 1.01
CA ILE A 24 -2.19 -9.92 -0.12
C ILE A 24 -0.74 -10.38 0.03
N LEU A 25 -0.16 -10.24 1.22
CA LEU A 25 1.22 -10.66 1.49
C LEU A 25 1.41 -12.16 1.30
N VAL A 26 0.52 -12.98 1.87
CA VAL A 26 0.55 -14.44 1.71
C VAL A 26 0.40 -14.84 0.25
N GLN A 27 -0.49 -14.18 -0.51
CA GLN A 27 -0.63 -14.44 -1.96
C GLN A 27 0.64 -14.07 -2.74
N GLY A 28 1.30 -12.96 -2.39
CA GLY A 28 2.56 -12.56 -3.00
C GLY A 28 3.68 -13.58 -2.73
N ILE A 29 3.80 -14.03 -1.47
CA ILE A 29 4.79 -15.04 -1.08
C ILE A 29 4.53 -16.35 -1.83
N LYS A 30 3.29 -16.85 -1.85
CA LYS A 30 2.95 -18.09 -2.58
C LYS A 30 3.38 -18.03 -4.05
N LYS A 31 3.02 -16.94 -4.75
CA LYS A 31 3.40 -16.74 -6.16
C LYS A 31 4.90 -16.71 -6.42
N ARG A 32 5.70 -16.24 -5.46
CA ARG A 32 7.16 -16.20 -5.54
C ARG A 32 7.77 -17.55 -5.18
N LEU A 33 7.20 -18.24 -4.19
CA LEU A 33 7.64 -19.55 -3.73
C LEU A 33 7.52 -20.61 -4.82
N ASP A 34 6.43 -20.58 -5.60
CA ASP A 34 6.22 -21.44 -6.77
C ASP A 34 7.34 -21.28 -7.82
N LYS A 35 8.05 -20.15 -7.81
CA LYS A 35 9.17 -19.84 -8.74
C LYS A 35 10.55 -20.06 -8.14
N ALA A 36 10.71 -19.87 -6.83
CA ALA A 36 11.99 -19.84 -6.12
C ALA A 36 12.33 -21.13 -5.33
N GLY A 37 11.49 -22.17 -5.41
CA GLY A 37 11.86 -23.50 -4.90
C GLY A 37 11.89 -23.66 -3.37
N GLY A 38 11.23 -22.78 -2.61
CA GLY A 38 10.94 -23.02 -1.18
C GLY A 38 11.51 -22.03 -0.16
N ASN A 39 12.37 -21.07 -0.56
CA ASN A 39 12.95 -20.11 0.39
C ASN A 39 12.07 -18.86 0.60
N TRP A 40 11.01 -19.00 1.41
CA TRP A 40 10.05 -17.91 1.64
C TRP A 40 10.63 -16.71 2.41
N ILE A 41 11.71 -16.90 3.17
CA ILE A 41 12.32 -15.83 3.99
C ILE A 41 12.96 -14.77 3.10
N GLU A 42 13.70 -15.21 2.07
CA GLU A 42 14.31 -14.31 1.09
C GLU A 42 13.23 -13.56 0.29
N GLU A 43 12.14 -14.24 -0.06
CA GLU A 43 11.04 -13.64 -0.82
C GLU A 43 10.16 -12.70 0.02
N LEU A 44 10.13 -12.85 1.35
CA LEU A 44 9.34 -12.00 2.23
C LEU A 44 9.70 -10.52 2.06
N THR A 45 10.99 -10.20 2.03
CA THR A 45 11.49 -8.82 1.89
C THR A 45 11.06 -8.23 0.55
N SER A 46 11.18 -9.00 -0.54
CA SER A 46 10.76 -8.60 -1.88
C SER A 46 9.24 -8.36 -1.96
N VAL A 47 8.43 -9.25 -1.39
CA VAL A 47 6.97 -9.12 -1.34
C VAL A 47 6.55 -7.91 -0.51
N LEU A 48 7.14 -7.71 0.67
CA LEU A 48 6.89 -6.53 1.49
C LEU A 48 7.28 -5.24 0.77
N TRP A 49 8.42 -5.23 0.09
CA TRP A 49 8.87 -4.07 -0.67
C TRP A 49 7.89 -3.71 -1.78
N SER A 50 7.55 -4.67 -2.65
CA SER A 50 6.57 -4.48 -3.71
C SER A 50 5.20 -4.00 -3.18
N TYR A 51 4.73 -4.56 -2.06
CA TYR A 51 3.50 -4.09 -1.42
C TYR A 51 3.59 -2.62 -0.98
N ARG A 52 4.75 -2.18 -0.47
CA ARG A 52 4.96 -0.82 0.03
C ARG A 52 5.14 0.19 -1.10
N THR A 53 5.76 -0.19 -2.21
CA THR A 53 6.10 0.74 -3.30
C THR A 53 5.13 0.70 -4.49
N THR A 54 4.24 -0.29 -4.59
CA THR A 54 3.26 -0.37 -5.68
C THR A 54 2.03 0.49 -5.40
N PRO A 55 1.64 1.41 -6.30
CA PRO A 55 0.39 2.16 -6.18
C PRO A 55 -0.83 1.24 -6.16
N ARG A 56 -1.77 1.48 -5.23
CA ARG A 56 -3.01 0.71 -5.20
C ARG A 56 -4.05 1.30 -6.14
N GLY A 57 -4.75 0.46 -6.92
CA GLY A 57 -5.79 0.93 -7.83
C GLY A 57 -6.90 1.77 -7.17
N SER A 58 -7.19 1.54 -5.89
CA SER A 58 -8.21 2.29 -5.14
C SER A 58 -7.78 3.71 -4.73
N THR A 59 -6.49 3.94 -4.48
CA THR A 59 -5.96 5.21 -3.96
C THR A 59 -5.06 5.93 -4.96
N ARG A 60 -4.51 5.19 -5.92
CA ARG A 60 -3.40 5.56 -6.81
C ARG A 60 -2.11 5.96 -6.10
N GLU A 61 -2.04 5.74 -4.79
CA GLU A 61 -0.85 5.94 -3.96
C GLU A 61 -0.33 4.59 -3.45
N CYS A 62 0.97 4.50 -3.22
CA CYS A 62 1.58 3.36 -2.55
C CYS A 62 1.70 3.61 -1.03
N PRO A 63 1.71 2.56 -0.18
CA PRO A 63 1.87 2.73 1.27
C PRO A 63 3.11 3.52 1.69
N PHE A 64 4.22 3.42 0.96
CA PHE A 64 5.45 4.16 1.26
C PHE A 64 5.23 5.68 1.14
N THR A 65 4.69 6.14 0.02
CA THR A 65 4.40 7.57 -0.20
C THR A 65 3.44 8.13 0.84
N LEU A 66 2.47 7.33 1.30
CA LEU A 66 1.54 7.77 2.34
C LEU A 66 2.18 7.95 3.72
N VAL A 67 3.28 7.26 4.01
CA VAL A 67 3.99 7.36 5.30
C VAL A 67 5.08 8.41 5.25
N TYR A 68 5.83 8.47 4.15
CA TYR A 68 7.04 9.29 4.04
C TYR A 68 6.86 10.55 3.20
N GLY A 69 5.69 10.76 2.59
CA GLY A 69 5.38 11.94 1.76
C GLY A 69 6.06 11.97 0.39
N THR A 70 6.96 11.03 0.10
CA THR A 70 7.71 10.98 -1.15
C THR A 70 7.81 9.56 -1.72
N GLU A 71 8.12 9.45 -3.01
CA GLU A 71 8.24 8.19 -3.72
C GLU A 71 9.57 7.48 -3.38
N ALA A 72 9.49 6.18 -3.09
CA ALA A 72 10.66 5.32 -2.87
C ALA A 72 11.42 5.07 -4.18
N ILE A 73 12.75 5.01 -4.08
CA ILE A 73 13.59 4.43 -5.14
C ILE A 73 13.32 2.93 -5.20
N ILE A 74 12.95 2.41 -6.36
CA ILE A 74 12.66 0.98 -6.52
C ILE A 74 13.92 0.19 -6.88
N PRO A 75 14.04 -1.10 -6.46
CA PRO A 75 15.21 -1.93 -6.78
C PRO A 75 15.54 -2.03 -8.26
N ALA A 76 14.54 -1.93 -9.14
CA ALA A 76 14.77 -1.91 -10.59
C ALA A 76 15.60 -0.70 -11.03
N GLU A 77 15.43 0.46 -10.38
CA GLU A 77 16.25 1.65 -10.64
C GLU A 77 17.69 1.46 -10.17
N LEU A 78 17.93 0.65 -9.14
CA LEU A 78 19.30 0.34 -8.69
C LEU A 78 20.00 -0.60 -9.67
N GLY A 79 19.29 -1.62 -10.18
CA GLY A 79 19.83 -2.57 -11.15
C GLY A 79 20.00 -1.96 -12.56
N MET A 80 19.16 -0.99 -12.91
CA MET A 80 19.27 -0.16 -14.11
C MET A 80 19.24 1.31 -13.68
N PRO A 81 20.41 1.92 -13.42
CA PRO A 81 20.53 3.26 -12.86
C PRO A 81 19.56 4.25 -13.51
N SER A 82 18.53 4.65 -12.78
CA SER A 82 17.57 5.63 -13.27
C SER A 82 18.18 7.03 -13.24
N HIS A 83 17.52 7.99 -13.90
CA HIS A 83 17.95 9.39 -13.89
C HIS A 83 18.13 9.93 -12.46
N ARG A 84 17.29 9.50 -11.50
CA ARG A 84 17.36 9.91 -10.09
C ARG A 84 18.68 9.47 -9.43
N ILE A 85 19.23 8.33 -9.85
CA ILE A 85 20.48 7.78 -9.33
C ILE A 85 21.68 8.39 -10.06
N LEU A 86 21.63 8.41 -11.39
CA LEU A 86 22.74 8.88 -12.22
C LEU A 86 23.06 10.37 -12.02
N TYR A 87 22.02 11.19 -11.81
CA TYR A 87 22.15 12.63 -11.66
C TYR A 87 21.77 13.08 -10.24
N PHE A 88 22.01 12.23 -9.25
CA PHE A 88 21.74 12.56 -7.86
C PHE A 88 22.52 13.82 -7.46
N ASN A 89 21.78 14.82 -6.97
CA ASN A 89 22.33 16.02 -6.38
C ASN A 89 21.63 16.28 -5.06
N GLU A 90 22.40 16.28 -3.96
CA GLU A 90 21.86 16.36 -2.61
C GLU A 90 21.07 17.66 -2.35
N THR A 91 21.60 18.80 -2.79
CA THR A 91 20.95 20.10 -2.62
C THR A 91 19.63 20.17 -3.38
N HIS A 92 19.63 19.74 -4.64
CA HIS A 92 18.43 19.72 -5.46
C HIS A 92 17.39 18.74 -4.90
N ASN A 93 17.80 17.53 -4.52
CA ASN A 93 16.92 16.52 -3.93
C ASN A 93 16.32 16.98 -2.60
N SER A 94 17.10 17.71 -1.78
CA SER A 94 16.59 18.31 -0.54
C SER A 94 15.53 19.38 -0.81
N GLY A 95 15.68 20.17 -1.88
CA GLY A 95 14.66 21.11 -2.35
C GLY A 95 13.38 20.40 -2.77
N LEU A 96 13.49 19.38 -3.62
CA LEU A 96 12.35 18.57 -4.06
C LEU A 96 11.64 17.87 -2.89
N LEU A 97 12.40 17.39 -1.89
CA LEU A 97 11.82 16.76 -0.72
C LEU A 97 10.98 17.76 0.09
N LYS A 98 11.43 19.00 0.25
CA LYS A 98 10.65 20.06 0.91
C LYS A 98 9.35 20.33 0.16
N GLU A 99 9.43 20.51 -1.17
CA GLU A 99 8.25 20.71 -2.01
C GLU A 99 7.25 19.54 -1.90
N HIS A 100 7.75 18.30 -1.92
CA HIS A 100 6.90 17.12 -1.72
C HIS A 100 6.23 17.07 -0.35
N LEU A 101 6.92 17.54 0.71
CA LEU A 101 6.38 17.62 2.06
C LEU A 101 5.35 18.75 2.18
N ASP A 102 5.58 19.89 1.53
CA ASP A 102 4.61 21.00 1.50
C ASP A 102 3.29 20.58 0.85
N LEU A 103 3.35 19.66 -0.13
CA LEU A 103 2.17 19.11 -0.84
C LEU A 103 1.62 17.81 -0.22
N VAL A 104 2.12 17.38 0.95
CA VAL A 104 1.74 16.07 1.52
C VAL A 104 0.28 16.05 1.96
N ASP A 105 -0.20 17.15 2.52
CA ASP A 105 -1.57 17.27 3.02
C ASP A 105 -2.58 17.18 1.87
N ASP A 106 -2.35 17.91 0.78
CA ASP A 106 -3.16 17.85 -0.45
C ASP A 106 -3.22 16.41 -1.02
N ARG A 107 -2.09 15.69 -0.96
CA ARG A 107 -2.00 14.32 -1.42
C ARG A 107 -2.80 13.37 -0.53
N TRP A 108 -2.73 13.55 0.79
CA TRP A 108 -3.53 12.78 1.75
C TRP A 108 -5.03 13.06 1.61
N GLU A 109 -5.42 14.31 1.40
CA GLU A 109 -6.80 14.69 1.14
C GLU A 109 -7.30 14.03 -0.14
N THR A 110 -6.55 14.20 -1.24
CA THR A 110 -6.87 13.57 -2.54
C THR A 110 -7.01 12.05 -2.40
N THR A 111 -6.11 11.42 -1.65
CA THR A 111 -6.17 9.98 -1.37
C THR A 111 -7.40 9.58 -0.56
N SER A 112 -7.77 10.39 0.41
CA SER A 112 -8.95 10.19 1.25
C SER A 112 -10.22 10.27 0.43
N ILE A 113 -10.33 11.28 -0.45
CA ILE A 113 -11.44 11.43 -1.40
C ILE A 113 -11.53 10.22 -2.34
N ARG A 114 -10.41 9.78 -2.94
CA ARG A 114 -10.37 8.58 -3.80
C ARG A 114 -10.81 7.32 -3.06
N THR A 115 -10.32 7.14 -1.82
CA THR A 115 -10.68 6.01 -0.97
C THR A 115 -12.18 5.99 -0.66
N GLN A 116 -12.75 7.16 -0.35
CA GLN A 116 -14.18 7.30 -0.08
C GLN A 116 -15.02 6.97 -1.32
N ARG A 117 -14.66 7.55 -2.48
CA ARG A 117 -15.31 7.24 -3.76
C ARG A 117 -15.27 5.75 -4.07
N TYR A 118 -14.11 5.12 -3.93
CA TYR A 118 -13.95 3.68 -4.13
C TYR A 118 -14.87 2.86 -3.22
N LYS A 119 -14.91 3.17 -1.91
CA LYS A 119 -15.80 2.50 -0.95
C LYS A 119 -17.27 2.66 -1.32
N SER A 120 -17.70 3.87 -1.68
CA SER A 120 -19.08 4.14 -2.09
C SER A 120 -19.47 3.33 -3.33
N THR A 121 -18.60 3.27 -4.34
CA THR A 121 -18.82 2.44 -5.54
C THR A 121 -18.96 0.96 -5.19
N MET A 122 -18.10 0.45 -4.29
CA MET A 122 -18.17 -0.94 -3.83
C MET A 122 -19.45 -1.25 -3.06
N ILE A 123 -19.90 -0.35 -2.18
CA ILE A 123 -21.15 -0.48 -1.44
C ILE A 123 -22.34 -0.50 -2.41
N ASN A 124 -22.38 0.43 -3.36
CA ASN A 124 -23.44 0.50 -4.36
C ASN A 124 -23.51 -0.76 -5.21
N ALA A 125 -22.35 -1.28 -5.64
CA ALA A 125 -22.26 -2.53 -6.40
C ALA A 125 -22.74 -3.74 -5.57
N HIS A 126 -22.42 -3.78 -4.28
CA HIS A 126 -22.90 -4.81 -3.37
C HIS A 126 -24.42 -4.75 -3.19
N ASN A 127 -24.96 -3.56 -2.88
CA ASN A 127 -26.39 -3.35 -2.65
C ASN A 127 -27.23 -3.70 -3.88
N LYS A 128 -26.74 -3.41 -5.10
CA LYS A 128 -27.40 -3.84 -6.35
C LYS A 128 -27.50 -5.36 -6.51
N ARG A 129 -26.60 -6.13 -5.91
CA ARG A 129 -26.54 -7.60 -6.02
C ARG A 129 -27.30 -8.31 -4.90
N VAL A 130 -27.60 -7.62 -3.80
CA VAL A 130 -28.32 -8.19 -2.66
C VAL A 130 -29.82 -8.14 -2.98
N LYS A 131 -30.47 -9.30 -3.14
CA LYS A 131 -31.93 -9.40 -3.20
C LYS A 131 -32.50 -9.29 -1.79
N ALA A 132 -33.60 -8.57 -1.63
CA ALA A 132 -34.32 -8.50 -0.36
C ALA A 132 -34.79 -9.91 0.06
N ARG A 133 -34.32 -10.38 1.21
CA ARG A 133 -34.87 -11.58 1.87
C ARG A 133 -36.17 -11.17 2.55
N HIS A 134 -37.27 -11.79 2.12
CA HIS A 134 -38.52 -11.76 2.87
C HIS A 134 -38.47 -12.95 3.85
N PHE A 135 -38.79 -12.69 5.11
CA PHE A 135 -38.94 -13.69 6.17
C PHE A 135 -40.41 -14.08 6.29
#